data_AF-A0A2W0ETG1-F1
#
_entry.id   AF-A0A2W0ETG1-F1
#
_cell.length_a   1.000
_cell.length_b   1.000
_cell.length_c   1.000
_cell.angle_alpha   90.00
_cell.angle_beta   90.00
_cell.angle_gamma   90.00
#
_symmetry.space_group_name_H-M   'P 1'
#
loop_
_entity.id
_entity.type
_entity.pdbx_description
1 polymer ?
#
loop_
_entity_poly.entity_id
_entity_poly.type
_entity_poly.pdbx_seq_one_letter_code
_entity_poly.pdbx_strand_id
1 'polypeptide(L)'
;MKAFAELYAELDASTSNNAKLAAMQNYFAQAAPEDAAWAVYFLSGGRPRQLVPVRVLRELAVVFSGLPEWLFEESYQAVGDLAETISLVLPQMSHRSSDGLAIWVEDKLLPLRGDTPQSLAQRLPMLWAQLDSPSLMICIKLITGSLRVGVSKLLVTRALAAMAHLDSKRVAQRLVGYTDQTHRPSAASYLKLIAAESVDEYAQRGGQPYPFFLAHALASSVEQFEARLGPVQHWQVEWKWDGIRAQVIKRDGRLWIWSRGEELMTERFPELDSLILSLPDGLVIDGEIVAWKSAPTGSEKAFEPAVQPFALLQQRIARKTLDRKILEDVPVVLLAFDLLEWQGEDWRNRSQAERRAQLEWVVSDCANPRLHLSPLLSGDTWLDLARQREASRALGVEGLMLKARDALYGVGRTKGMGVWWKWKVDPFSVDAVLIYAQRGQGRRASLYSDYTFAVWDGPPDASERSLVPFAKAYSGLSDDEIRQVDSIVRKTTVEKFGPVSSVQPTLVFELGFEGIALSRRHKSGIAVRFPRMLRWRKDKSVEEADSLATLQNLLS
;
A
#
# COMPACT_ATOMS: atom_id res chain seq x y z
N MET A 1 11.73 -6.25 -25.72
CA MET A 1 11.39 -4.90 -25.24
C MET A 1 10.22 -4.27 -25.99
N LYS A 2 10.26 -4.15 -27.32
CA LYS A 2 9.22 -3.47 -28.11
C LYS A 2 7.78 -3.89 -27.78
N ALA A 3 7.49 -5.18 -27.82
CA ALA A 3 6.17 -5.73 -27.50
C ALA A 3 5.67 -5.35 -26.09
N PHE A 4 6.57 -5.25 -25.11
CA PHE A 4 6.20 -4.84 -23.75
C PHE A 4 5.95 -3.32 -23.66
N ALA A 5 6.68 -2.51 -24.44
CA ALA A 5 6.43 -1.07 -24.53
C ALA A 5 5.09 -0.77 -25.23
N GLU A 6 4.75 -1.54 -26.27
CA GLU A 6 3.43 -1.49 -26.94
C GLU A 6 2.30 -1.89 -25.98
N LEU A 7 2.47 -2.99 -25.23
CA LEU A 7 1.54 -3.37 -24.18
C LEU A 7 1.37 -2.25 -23.15
N TYR A 8 2.48 -1.66 -22.67
CA TYR A 8 2.40 -0.56 -21.70
C TYR A 8 1.60 0.62 -22.25
N ALA A 9 1.84 1.02 -23.50
CA ALA A 9 1.14 2.13 -24.14
C ALA A 9 -0.37 1.86 -24.26
N GLU A 10 -0.76 0.65 -24.67
CA GLU A 10 -2.16 0.23 -24.74
C GLU A 10 -2.83 0.24 -23.35
N LEU A 11 -2.12 -0.23 -22.32
CA LEU A 11 -2.60 -0.24 -20.95
C LEU A 11 -2.74 1.17 -20.35
N ASP A 12 -1.81 2.08 -20.65
CA ASP A 12 -1.85 3.44 -20.11
C ASP A 12 -2.90 4.32 -20.80
N ALA A 13 -3.10 4.14 -22.11
CA ALA A 13 -4.10 4.85 -22.90
C ALA A 13 -5.54 4.47 -22.56
N SER A 14 -5.77 3.32 -21.92
CA SER A 14 -7.11 2.83 -21.62
C SER A 14 -7.53 3.05 -20.16
N THR A 15 -8.79 3.43 -19.97
CA THR A 15 -9.47 3.39 -18.65
C THR A 15 -10.34 2.15 -18.47
N SER A 16 -10.59 1.38 -19.54
CA SER A 16 -11.46 0.19 -19.53
C SER A 16 -10.72 -1.05 -19.03
N ASN A 17 -11.25 -1.66 -17.97
CA ASN A 17 -10.72 -2.92 -17.44
C ASN A 17 -10.77 -4.06 -18.47
N ASN A 18 -11.79 -4.08 -19.34
CA ASN A 18 -11.95 -5.14 -20.35
C ASN A 18 -10.92 -4.99 -21.47
N ALA A 19 -10.66 -3.75 -21.92
CA ALA A 19 -9.62 -3.48 -22.92
C ALA A 19 -8.23 -3.86 -22.38
N LYS A 20 -7.92 -3.49 -21.13
CA LYS A 20 -6.67 -3.88 -20.47
C LYS A 20 -6.52 -5.39 -20.33
N LEU A 21 -7.61 -6.09 -20.03
CA LEU A 21 -7.62 -7.55 -19.94
C LEU A 21 -7.27 -8.18 -21.29
N ALA A 22 -7.91 -7.72 -22.37
CA ALA A 22 -7.65 -8.19 -23.73
C ALA A 22 -6.21 -7.92 -24.18
N ALA A 23 -5.68 -6.72 -23.93
CA ALA A 23 -4.29 -6.36 -24.23
C ALA A 23 -3.29 -7.32 -23.57
N MET A 24 -3.48 -7.61 -22.27
CA MET A 24 -2.63 -8.55 -21.55
C MET A 24 -2.76 -9.98 -22.06
N GLN A 25 -3.97 -10.45 -22.39
CA GLN A 25 -4.18 -11.77 -22.96
C GLN A 25 -3.47 -11.92 -24.31
N ASN A 26 -3.60 -10.93 -25.19
CA ASN A 26 -2.95 -10.91 -26.49
C ASN A 26 -1.43 -10.95 -26.35
N TYR A 27 -0.87 -10.19 -25.41
CA TYR A 27 0.56 -10.19 -25.13
C TYR A 27 1.03 -11.55 -24.59
N PHE A 28 0.39 -12.09 -23.54
CA PHE A 28 0.82 -13.35 -22.92
C PHE A 28 0.65 -14.57 -23.84
N ALA A 29 -0.28 -14.52 -24.79
CA ALA A 29 -0.45 -15.57 -25.81
C ALA A 29 0.70 -15.62 -26.83
N GLN A 30 1.44 -14.52 -27.02
CA GLN A 30 2.49 -14.40 -28.03
C GLN A 30 3.91 -14.30 -27.44
N ALA A 31 4.02 -13.82 -26.20
CA ALA A 31 5.31 -13.62 -25.55
C ALA A 31 6.03 -14.95 -25.25
N ALA A 32 7.35 -14.96 -25.43
CA ALA A 32 8.19 -16.06 -24.94
C ALA A 32 8.04 -16.19 -23.41
N PRO A 33 8.12 -17.41 -22.83
CA PRO A 33 7.91 -17.63 -21.40
C PRO A 33 8.77 -16.75 -20.47
N GLU A 34 10.02 -16.50 -20.83
CA GLU A 34 10.95 -15.62 -20.10
C GLU A 34 10.51 -14.14 -20.13
N ASP A 35 10.00 -13.67 -21.27
CA ASP A 35 9.48 -12.31 -21.42
C ASP A 35 8.18 -12.15 -20.63
N ALA A 36 7.28 -13.13 -20.75
CA ALA A 36 6.04 -13.19 -20.00
C ALA A 36 6.31 -13.21 -18.48
N ALA A 37 7.35 -13.91 -18.03
CA ALA A 37 7.74 -13.94 -16.62
C ALA A 37 8.05 -12.55 -16.07
N TRP A 38 8.84 -11.76 -16.79
CA TRP A 38 9.16 -10.38 -16.43
C TRP A 38 7.97 -9.44 -16.56
N ALA A 39 7.15 -9.59 -17.60
CA ALA A 39 5.94 -8.81 -17.76
C ALA A 39 4.95 -9.03 -16.61
N VAL A 40 4.72 -10.29 -16.20
CA VAL A 40 3.91 -10.61 -15.02
C VAL A 40 4.48 -9.97 -13.76
N TYR A 41 5.81 -10.04 -13.57
CA TYR A 41 6.49 -9.42 -12.43
C TYR A 41 6.21 -7.92 -12.36
N PHE A 42 6.44 -7.17 -13.43
CA PHE A 42 6.25 -5.71 -13.45
C PHE A 42 4.77 -5.31 -13.35
N LEU A 43 3.89 -5.97 -14.08
CA LEU A 43 2.44 -5.67 -14.08
C LEU A 43 1.78 -5.99 -12.74
N SER A 44 2.33 -6.96 -12.00
CA SER A 44 1.86 -7.32 -10.65
C SER A 44 2.40 -6.40 -9.55
N GLY A 45 3.23 -5.40 -9.90
CA GLY A 45 3.79 -4.43 -8.96
C GLY A 45 5.22 -4.72 -8.53
N GLY A 46 5.87 -5.76 -9.08
CA GLY A 46 7.29 -6.00 -8.92
C GLY A 46 8.10 -4.83 -9.48
N ARG A 47 9.15 -4.40 -8.77
CA ARG A 47 9.99 -3.27 -9.16
C ARG A 47 11.46 -3.61 -8.93
N PRO A 48 12.33 -3.40 -9.93
CA PRO A 48 13.75 -3.48 -9.69
C PRO A 48 14.16 -2.31 -8.79
N ARG A 49 15.10 -2.54 -7.87
CA ARG A 49 15.78 -1.41 -7.21
C ARG A 49 16.48 -0.58 -8.27
N GLN A 50 16.53 0.73 -8.05
CA GLN A 50 17.25 1.69 -8.89
C GLN A 50 18.61 1.10 -9.32
N LEU A 51 18.79 0.99 -10.64
CA LEU A 51 19.98 0.43 -11.27
C LEU A 51 21.02 1.53 -11.50
N VAL A 52 20.56 2.70 -11.94
CA VAL A 52 21.41 3.87 -12.21
C VAL A 52 20.91 5.07 -11.39
N PRO A 53 21.80 5.85 -10.74
CA PRO A 53 21.41 7.07 -10.06
C PRO A 53 20.72 8.07 -10.99
N VAL A 54 19.60 8.65 -10.55
CA VAL A 54 18.83 9.67 -11.30
C VAL A 54 19.71 10.85 -11.73
N ARG A 55 20.67 11.25 -10.89
CA ARG A 55 21.62 12.32 -11.22
C ARG A 55 22.40 12.02 -12.52
N VAL A 56 22.94 10.81 -12.66
CA VAL A 56 23.70 10.39 -13.84
C VAL A 56 22.80 10.39 -15.08
N LEU A 57 21.57 9.91 -14.97
CA LEU A 57 20.61 9.94 -16.08
C LEU A 57 20.30 11.36 -16.54
N ARG A 58 20.09 12.30 -15.60
CA ARG A 58 19.87 13.72 -15.91
C ARG A 58 21.09 14.35 -16.59
N GLU A 59 22.28 14.15 -16.04
CA GLU A 59 23.53 14.68 -16.61
C GLU A 59 23.74 14.18 -18.04
N LEU A 60 23.57 12.87 -18.28
CA LEU A 60 23.68 12.31 -19.64
C LEU A 60 22.58 12.85 -20.56
N ALA A 61 21.33 12.91 -20.10
CA ALA A 61 20.24 13.42 -20.94
C ALA A 61 20.44 14.88 -21.35
N VAL A 62 20.93 15.74 -20.45
CA VAL A 62 21.31 17.13 -20.75
C VAL A 62 22.41 17.15 -21.82
N VAL A 63 23.48 16.37 -21.65
CA VAL A 63 24.59 16.30 -22.61
C VAL A 63 24.13 15.81 -24.00
N PHE A 64 23.34 14.74 -24.06
CA PHE A 64 22.93 14.13 -25.33
C PHE A 64 21.76 14.83 -26.03
N SER A 65 20.92 15.56 -25.28
CA SER A 65 19.89 16.41 -25.87
C SER A 65 20.45 17.75 -26.37
N GLY A 66 21.61 18.17 -25.87
CA GLY A 66 22.19 19.49 -26.16
C GLY A 66 21.43 20.64 -25.51
N LEU A 67 20.49 20.36 -24.59
CA LEU A 67 19.74 21.38 -23.87
C LEU A 67 20.57 21.95 -22.72
N PRO A 68 20.45 23.25 -22.40
CA PRO A 68 20.98 23.78 -21.14
C PRO A 68 20.19 23.21 -19.95
N GLU A 69 20.85 23.09 -18.79
CA GLU A 69 20.28 22.45 -17.59
C GLU A 69 18.94 23.04 -17.16
N TRP A 70 18.79 24.37 -17.20
CA TRP A 70 17.54 25.04 -16.82
C TRP A 70 16.37 24.64 -17.73
N LEU A 71 16.61 24.43 -19.03
CA LEU A 71 15.55 24.06 -19.98
C LEU A 71 15.17 22.59 -19.85
N PHE A 72 16.13 21.73 -19.52
CA PHE A 72 15.83 20.34 -19.15
C PHE A 72 14.96 20.31 -17.88
N GLU A 73 15.28 21.13 -16.88
CA GLU A 73 14.48 21.20 -15.65
C GLU A 73 13.07 21.70 -15.91
N GLU A 74 12.89 22.77 -16.70
CA GLU A 74 11.56 23.23 -17.10
C GLU A 74 10.77 22.15 -17.88
N SER A 75 11.45 21.40 -18.77
CA SER A 75 10.85 20.28 -19.49
C SER A 75 10.40 19.17 -18.53
N TYR A 76 11.23 18.84 -17.54
CA TYR A 76 10.86 17.89 -16.49
C TYR A 76 9.69 18.39 -15.65
N GLN A 77 9.64 19.67 -15.27
CA GLN A 77 8.53 20.24 -14.51
C GLN A 77 7.22 20.32 -15.30
N ALA A 78 7.30 20.38 -16.63
CA ALA A 78 6.13 20.34 -17.50
C ALA A 78 5.57 18.91 -17.66
N VAL A 79 6.44 17.92 -17.83
CA VAL A 79 6.07 16.51 -18.03
C VAL A 79 5.75 15.82 -16.70
N GLY A 80 6.54 16.08 -15.66
CA GLY A 80 6.44 15.48 -14.33
C GLY A 80 6.77 13.99 -14.24
N ASP A 81 7.49 13.45 -15.24
CA ASP A 81 8.04 12.11 -15.25
C ASP A 81 9.40 12.10 -15.98
N LEU A 82 10.46 11.71 -15.27
CA LEU A 82 11.83 11.80 -15.78
C LEU A 82 12.04 10.91 -17.02
N ALA A 83 11.44 9.72 -17.03
CA ALA A 83 11.64 8.77 -18.13
C ALA A 83 11.00 9.29 -19.41
N GLU A 84 9.80 9.85 -19.30
CA GLU A 84 9.09 10.49 -20.40
C GLU A 84 9.85 11.73 -20.88
N THR A 85 10.31 12.60 -19.97
CA THR A 85 11.15 13.77 -20.32
C THR A 85 12.36 13.35 -21.13
N ILE A 86 13.14 12.37 -20.66
CA ILE A 86 14.34 11.92 -21.38
C ILE A 86 13.98 11.34 -22.76
N SER A 87 12.91 10.56 -22.87
CA SER A 87 12.47 10.01 -24.17
C SER A 87 11.94 11.05 -25.17
N LEU A 88 11.56 12.23 -24.69
CA LEU A 88 11.08 13.34 -25.53
C LEU A 88 12.20 14.29 -25.94
N VAL A 89 13.17 14.56 -25.05
CA VAL A 89 14.25 15.52 -25.33
C VAL A 89 15.44 14.92 -26.09
N LEU A 90 15.62 13.60 -26.02
CA LEU A 90 16.65 12.93 -26.80
C LEU A 90 16.24 12.81 -28.29
N PRO A 91 17.22 12.75 -29.21
CA PRO A 91 16.95 12.54 -30.63
C PRO A 91 16.05 11.31 -30.87
N GLN A 92 15.03 11.48 -31.72
CA GLN A 92 14.09 10.41 -32.04
C GLN A 92 14.76 9.34 -32.90
N MET A 93 14.79 8.11 -32.40
CA MET A 93 15.39 6.96 -33.06
C MET A 93 14.32 5.96 -33.50
N SER A 94 14.58 5.21 -34.57
CA SER A 94 13.79 4.02 -34.90
C SER A 94 14.19 2.85 -34.01
N HIS A 95 13.25 1.97 -33.68
CA HIS A 95 13.54 0.76 -32.92
C HIS A 95 14.41 -0.21 -33.74
N ARG A 96 15.59 -0.57 -33.22
CA ARG A 96 16.58 -1.43 -33.92
C ARG A 96 16.84 -2.78 -33.24
N SER A 97 16.53 -2.91 -31.95
CA SER A 97 16.73 -4.18 -31.22
C SER A 97 15.56 -5.15 -31.48
N SER A 98 15.87 -6.43 -31.68
CA SER A 98 14.89 -7.52 -31.69
C SER A 98 14.77 -8.24 -30.34
N ASP A 99 15.54 -7.81 -29.34
CA ASP A 99 15.66 -8.56 -28.08
C ASP A 99 14.38 -8.47 -27.24
N GLY A 100 14.05 -9.59 -26.59
CA GLY A 100 12.94 -9.75 -25.67
C GLY A 100 13.04 -8.86 -24.42
N LEU A 101 11.96 -8.78 -23.65
CA LEU A 101 11.97 -8.08 -22.37
C LEU A 101 13.00 -8.69 -21.39
N ALA A 102 13.08 -10.02 -21.32
CA ALA A 102 13.98 -10.73 -20.42
C ALA A 102 15.45 -10.41 -20.71
N ILE A 103 15.88 -10.50 -21.97
CA ILE A 103 17.24 -10.16 -22.40
C ILE A 103 17.58 -8.71 -22.04
N TRP A 104 16.66 -7.77 -22.29
CA TRP A 104 16.87 -6.39 -21.92
C TRP A 104 17.06 -6.23 -20.40
N VAL A 105 16.21 -6.84 -19.59
CA VAL A 105 16.32 -6.73 -18.14
C VAL A 105 17.60 -7.41 -17.63
N GLU A 106 17.83 -8.66 -18.01
CA GLU A 106 18.86 -9.52 -17.43
C GLU A 106 20.27 -9.20 -17.93
N ASP A 107 20.42 -8.99 -19.24
CA ASP A 107 21.74 -8.87 -19.86
C ASP A 107 22.16 -7.42 -20.05
N LYS A 108 21.20 -6.50 -20.20
CA LYS A 108 21.48 -5.09 -20.50
C LYS A 108 21.30 -4.17 -19.30
N LEU A 109 20.23 -4.32 -18.53
CA LEU A 109 19.88 -3.37 -17.47
C LEU A 109 20.42 -3.76 -16.08
N LEU A 110 20.14 -4.98 -15.61
CA LEU A 110 20.62 -5.44 -14.29
C LEU A 110 22.15 -5.30 -14.11
N PRO A 111 22.99 -5.56 -15.13
CA PRO A 111 24.45 -5.40 -15.03
C PRO A 111 24.93 -3.95 -14.98
N LEU A 112 24.05 -2.96 -15.09
CA LEU A 112 24.41 -1.55 -14.86
C LEU A 112 24.49 -1.21 -13.36
N ARG A 113 23.94 -2.06 -12.49
CA ARG A 113 23.91 -1.79 -11.06
C ARG A 113 25.32 -1.88 -10.48
N GLY A 114 25.79 -0.77 -9.92
CA GLY A 114 27.11 -0.68 -9.31
C GLY A 114 28.22 -0.28 -10.27
N ASP A 115 27.91 -0.04 -11.55
CA ASP A 115 28.87 0.50 -12.52
C ASP A 115 29.30 1.93 -12.15
N THR A 116 30.51 2.30 -12.59
CA THR A 116 31.03 3.65 -12.43
C THR A 116 30.31 4.64 -13.36
N PRO A 117 30.21 5.93 -13.00
CA PRO A 117 29.63 6.96 -13.88
C PRO A 117 30.26 6.99 -15.28
N GLN A 118 31.56 6.73 -15.39
CA GLN A 118 32.27 6.67 -16.67
C GLN A 118 31.83 5.47 -17.53
N SER A 119 31.69 4.28 -16.93
CA SER A 119 31.15 3.09 -17.63
C SER A 119 29.71 3.36 -18.11
N LEU A 120 28.88 3.92 -17.23
CA LEU A 120 27.50 4.25 -17.55
C LEU A 120 27.38 5.26 -18.70
N ALA A 121 28.24 6.28 -18.72
CA ALA A 121 28.29 7.28 -19.79
C ALA A 121 28.65 6.68 -21.16
N GLN A 122 29.38 5.56 -21.20
CA GLN A 122 29.69 4.84 -22.43
C GLN A 122 28.57 3.86 -22.83
N ARG A 123 28.00 3.12 -21.87
CA ARG A 123 27.04 2.04 -22.14
C ARG A 123 25.62 2.55 -22.42
N LEU A 124 25.12 3.52 -21.63
CA LEU A 124 23.74 3.98 -21.74
C LEU A 124 23.39 4.55 -23.12
N PRO A 125 24.22 5.39 -23.77
CA PRO A 125 23.90 5.92 -25.09
C PRO A 125 23.79 4.83 -26.17
N MET A 126 24.64 3.80 -26.09
CA MET A 126 24.59 2.65 -27.01
C MET A 126 23.30 1.84 -26.83
N LEU A 127 22.79 1.74 -25.60
CA LEU A 127 21.51 1.11 -25.32
C LEU A 127 20.35 1.98 -25.81
N TRP A 128 20.36 3.28 -25.52
CA TRP A 128 19.31 4.21 -25.91
C TRP A 128 19.15 4.32 -27.43
N ALA A 129 20.26 4.29 -28.18
CA ALA A 129 20.26 4.34 -29.64
C ALA A 129 19.58 3.13 -30.33
N GLN A 130 19.26 2.07 -29.58
CA GLN A 130 18.55 0.89 -30.10
C GLN A 130 17.03 0.99 -29.98
N LEU A 131 16.52 1.97 -29.23
CA LEU A 131 15.12 2.04 -28.82
C LEU A 131 14.42 3.25 -29.44
N ASP A 132 13.18 3.05 -29.86
CA ASP A 132 12.25 4.15 -30.14
C ASP A 132 11.80 4.83 -28.84
N SER A 133 11.23 6.04 -28.95
CA SER A 133 10.85 6.85 -27.79
C SER A 133 9.96 6.11 -26.77
N PRO A 134 8.90 5.37 -27.17
CA PRO A 134 8.10 4.58 -26.23
C PRO A 134 8.92 3.52 -25.49
N SER A 135 9.79 2.78 -26.19
CA SER A 135 10.61 1.75 -25.55
C SER A 135 11.71 2.35 -24.67
N LEU A 136 12.28 3.50 -25.06
CA LEU A 136 13.26 4.23 -24.28
C LEU A 136 12.66 4.74 -22.97
N MET A 137 11.44 5.27 -23.01
CA MET A 137 10.71 5.65 -21.80
C MET A 137 10.60 4.45 -20.84
N ILE A 138 10.19 3.28 -21.33
CA ILE A 138 10.06 2.07 -20.50
C ILE A 138 11.41 1.60 -19.97
N CYS A 139 12.45 1.61 -20.81
CA CYS A 139 13.82 1.30 -20.42
C CYS A 139 14.26 2.18 -19.23
N ILE A 140 14.01 3.50 -19.30
CA ILE A 140 14.39 4.41 -18.21
C ILE A 140 13.53 4.17 -16.96
N LYS A 141 12.22 3.92 -17.09
CA LYS A 141 11.36 3.55 -15.95
C LYS A 141 11.82 2.26 -15.26
N LEU A 142 12.35 1.29 -16.02
CA LEU A 142 12.94 0.07 -15.47
C LEU A 142 14.28 0.37 -14.76
N ILE A 143 15.13 1.21 -15.34
CA ILE A 143 16.41 1.63 -14.75
C ILE A 143 16.19 2.35 -13.41
N THR A 144 15.23 3.26 -13.34
CA THR A 144 14.95 4.05 -12.13
C THR A 144 14.12 3.27 -11.10
N GLY A 145 13.50 2.16 -11.49
CA GLY A 145 12.52 1.45 -10.67
C GLY A 145 11.19 2.21 -10.52
N SER A 146 10.95 3.24 -11.35
CA SER A 146 9.75 4.08 -11.29
C SER A 146 8.59 3.55 -12.12
N LEU A 147 8.73 2.38 -12.77
CA LEU A 147 7.67 1.78 -13.56
C LEU A 147 6.39 1.57 -12.72
N ARG A 148 5.32 2.22 -13.18
CA ARG A 148 3.96 2.05 -12.68
C ARG A 148 3.08 1.82 -13.89
N VAL A 149 2.30 0.74 -13.86
CA VAL A 149 1.31 0.45 -14.89
C VAL A 149 -0.05 0.60 -14.23
N GLY A 150 -1.02 1.22 -14.92
CA GLY A 150 -2.40 1.40 -14.45
C GLY A 150 -3.21 0.10 -14.39
N VAL A 151 -2.58 -1.00 -13.99
CA VAL A 151 -3.12 -2.36 -13.93
C VAL A 151 -2.94 -2.89 -12.51
N SER A 152 -3.99 -3.51 -11.97
CA SER A 152 -3.92 -4.16 -10.67
C SER A 152 -3.43 -5.61 -10.80
N LYS A 153 -2.77 -6.13 -9.77
CA LYS A 153 -2.40 -7.55 -9.68
C LYS A 153 -3.60 -8.48 -9.95
N LEU A 154 -4.79 -8.12 -9.45
CA LEU A 154 -6.03 -8.85 -9.73
C LEU A 154 -6.37 -8.92 -11.22
N LEU A 155 -6.14 -7.85 -11.98
CA LEU A 155 -6.39 -7.84 -13.41
C LEU A 155 -5.36 -8.70 -14.17
N VAL A 156 -4.09 -8.71 -13.74
CA VAL A 156 -3.06 -9.63 -14.26
C VAL A 156 -3.47 -11.09 -14.00
N THR A 157 -3.87 -11.41 -12.76
CA THR A 157 -4.38 -12.74 -12.39
C THR A 157 -5.53 -13.17 -13.29
N ARG A 158 -6.50 -12.29 -13.55
CA ARG A 158 -7.63 -12.58 -14.43
C ARG A 158 -7.19 -12.80 -15.89
N ALA A 159 -6.21 -12.04 -16.38
CA ALA A 159 -5.68 -12.20 -17.74
C ALA A 159 -5.04 -13.58 -17.91
N LEU A 160 -4.14 -13.94 -16.98
CA LEU A 160 -3.46 -15.24 -16.96
C LEU A 160 -4.45 -16.40 -16.80
N ALA A 161 -5.41 -16.29 -15.87
CA ALA A 161 -6.41 -17.33 -15.64
C ALA A 161 -7.30 -17.57 -16.86
N ALA A 162 -7.76 -16.49 -17.50
CA ALA A 162 -8.58 -16.59 -18.70
C ALA A 162 -7.79 -17.15 -19.90
N MET A 163 -6.52 -16.76 -20.07
CA MET A 163 -5.65 -17.29 -21.13
C MET A 163 -5.34 -18.78 -20.91
N ALA A 164 -5.11 -19.20 -19.66
CA ALA A 164 -4.77 -20.58 -19.32
C ALA A 164 -5.99 -21.47 -19.05
N HIS A 165 -7.22 -20.94 -19.14
CA HIS A 165 -8.46 -21.62 -18.76
C HIS A 165 -8.46 -22.19 -17.33
N LEU A 166 -7.90 -21.44 -16.38
CA LEU A 166 -7.80 -21.82 -14.96
C LEU A 166 -8.75 -21.00 -14.08
N ASP A 167 -9.02 -21.50 -12.87
CA ASP A 167 -9.64 -20.69 -11.83
C ASP A 167 -8.70 -19.55 -11.42
N SER A 168 -9.21 -18.31 -11.51
CA SER A 168 -8.54 -17.09 -11.03
C SER A 168 -8.03 -17.19 -9.59
N LYS A 169 -8.71 -17.89 -8.69
CA LYS A 169 -8.27 -18.07 -7.28
C LYS A 169 -6.96 -18.85 -7.20
N ARG A 170 -6.79 -19.84 -8.08
CA ARG A 170 -5.57 -20.65 -8.15
C ARG A 170 -4.41 -19.86 -8.72
N VAL A 171 -4.64 -19.13 -9.82
CA VAL A 171 -3.61 -18.24 -10.37
C VAL A 171 -3.23 -17.16 -9.37
N ALA A 172 -4.21 -16.59 -8.63
CA ALA A 172 -3.95 -15.62 -7.58
C ALA A 172 -3.01 -16.21 -6.52
N GLN A 173 -3.27 -17.45 -6.11
CA GLN A 173 -2.45 -18.17 -5.14
C GLN A 173 -1.03 -18.43 -5.65
N ARG A 174 -0.87 -18.94 -6.89
CA ARG A 174 0.45 -19.17 -7.50
C ARG A 174 1.26 -17.88 -7.68
N LEU A 175 0.58 -16.74 -7.81
CA LEU A 175 1.20 -15.42 -7.99
C LEU A 175 1.65 -14.78 -6.67
N VAL A 176 1.32 -15.37 -5.52
CA VAL A 176 1.77 -14.88 -4.22
C VAL A 176 3.28 -15.04 -4.09
N GLY A 177 3.99 -13.98 -3.70
CA GLY A 177 5.45 -13.97 -3.60
C GLY A 177 6.17 -13.90 -4.96
N TYR A 178 5.46 -13.92 -6.09
CA TYR A 178 6.06 -13.82 -7.43
C TYR A 178 6.84 -12.51 -7.64
N THR A 179 6.48 -11.46 -6.89
CA THR A 179 7.13 -10.15 -6.94
C THR A 179 8.25 -9.96 -5.91
N ASP A 180 8.64 -11.02 -5.19
CA ASP A 180 9.77 -11.00 -4.26
C ASP A 180 11.07 -10.61 -5.01
N GLN A 181 11.83 -9.67 -4.45
CA GLN A 181 13.08 -9.18 -5.03
C GLN A 181 14.23 -10.18 -4.92
N THR A 182 14.12 -11.17 -4.03
CA THR A 182 15.16 -12.20 -3.82
C THR A 182 15.13 -13.28 -4.90
N HIS A 183 13.98 -13.46 -5.57
CA HIS A 183 13.78 -14.46 -6.61
C HIS A 183 13.65 -13.77 -7.97
N ARG A 184 14.48 -14.20 -8.94
CA ARG A 184 14.37 -13.68 -10.32
C ARG A 184 13.20 -14.35 -11.04
N PRO A 185 12.36 -13.61 -11.76
CA PRO A 185 11.39 -14.20 -12.69
C PRO A 185 12.11 -15.11 -13.69
N SER A 186 11.48 -16.23 -14.04
CA SER A 186 12.02 -17.18 -15.01
C SER A 186 10.90 -17.79 -15.85
N ALA A 187 11.25 -18.33 -17.02
CA ALA A 187 10.33 -19.11 -17.83
C ALA A 187 9.64 -20.22 -17.00
N ALA A 188 10.40 -20.94 -16.17
CA ALA A 188 9.87 -22.00 -15.31
C ALA A 188 8.85 -21.48 -14.28
N SER A 189 9.11 -20.33 -13.65
CA SER A 189 8.15 -19.75 -12.70
C SER A 189 6.87 -19.28 -13.39
N TYR A 190 6.97 -18.68 -14.58
CA TYR A 190 5.81 -18.29 -15.37
C TYR A 190 4.97 -19.49 -15.80
N LEU A 191 5.61 -20.53 -16.34
CA LEU A 191 4.91 -21.75 -16.78
C LEU A 191 4.17 -22.42 -15.62
N LYS A 192 4.72 -22.39 -14.39
CA LYS A 192 4.02 -22.84 -13.19
C LYS A 192 2.75 -22.04 -12.90
N LEU A 193 2.72 -20.72 -13.13
CA LEU A 193 1.52 -19.91 -12.93
C LEU A 193 0.36 -20.41 -13.79
N ILE A 194 0.64 -20.77 -15.05
CA ILE A 194 -0.34 -21.12 -16.07
C ILE A 194 -0.49 -22.64 -16.30
N ALA A 195 0.22 -23.46 -15.53
CA ALA A 195 0.16 -24.91 -15.65
C ALA A 195 -1.25 -25.44 -15.37
N ALA A 196 -1.60 -26.57 -16.00
CA ALA A 196 -2.84 -27.28 -15.67
C ALA A 196 -2.90 -27.63 -14.16
N GLU A 197 -4.11 -27.89 -13.68
CA GLU A 197 -4.31 -28.35 -12.30
C GLU A 197 -3.62 -29.70 -12.06
N SER A 198 -2.92 -29.81 -10.93
CA SER A 198 -2.31 -31.04 -10.45
C SER A 198 -2.77 -31.32 -9.02
N VAL A 199 -2.96 -32.60 -8.70
CA VAL A 199 -3.36 -33.07 -7.36
C VAL A 199 -2.26 -32.80 -6.33
N ASP A 200 -0.99 -32.84 -6.75
CA ASP A 200 0.16 -32.63 -5.88
C ASP A 200 0.44 -31.14 -5.60
N GLU A 201 -0.29 -30.23 -6.24
CA GLU A 201 -0.06 -28.80 -6.12
C GLU A 201 -0.17 -28.32 -4.68
N TYR A 202 -1.00 -28.97 -3.85
CA TYR A 202 -1.14 -28.66 -2.43
C TYR A 202 0.10 -29.05 -1.61
N ALA A 203 0.61 -30.27 -1.83
CA ALA A 203 1.81 -30.76 -1.15
C ALA A 203 3.07 -29.97 -1.54
N GLN A 204 3.10 -29.42 -2.76
CA GLN A 204 4.26 -28.68 -3.28
C GLN A 204 4.29 -27.19 -2.90
N ARG A 205 3.33 -26.69 -2.11
CA ARG A 205 3.21 -25.25 -1.76
C ARG A 205 4.32 -24.76 -0.83
N GLY A 206 4.90 -25.65 -0.02
CA GLY A 206 5.85 -25.28 1.03
C GLY A 206 5.31 -24.13 1.88
N GLY A 207 6.13 -23.12 2.14
CA GLY A 207 5.77 -21.98 2.97
C GLY A 207 4.92 -20.88 2.32
N GLN A 208 4.34 -21.06 1.13
CA GLN A 208 3.61 -19.97 0.45
C GLN A 208 2.28 -19.61 1.16
N PRO A 209 1.97 -18.31 1.35
CA PRO A 209 0.70 -17.89 1.95
C PRO A 209 -0.45 -17.98 0.96
N TYR A 210 -1.67 -17.98 1.50
CA TYR A 210 -2.87 -17.76 0.70
C TYR A 210 -3.03 -16.27 0.36
N PRO A 211 -3.70 -15.92 -0.75
CA PRO A 211 -4.04 -14.53 -1.02
C PRO A 211 -4.88 -13.93 0.11
N PHE A 212 -4.55 -12.73 0.59
CA PHE A 212 -5.26 -12.08 1.69
C PHE A 212 -6.65 -11.58 1.27
N PHE A 213 -7.67 -11.85 2.10
CA PHE A 213 -9.01 -11.29 1.95
C PHE A 213 -9.07 -9.85 2.49
N LEU A 214 -9.62 -8.90 1.73
CA LEU A 214 -9.59 -7.47 2.06
C LEU A 214 -10.98 -6.91 2.36
N ALA A 215 -11.05 -6.12 3.42
CA ALA A 215 -12.28 -5.43 3.81
C ALA A 215 -12.58 -4.17 2.98
N HIS A 216 -13.87 -3.84 2.92
CA HIS A 216 -14.42 -2.60 2.40
C HIS A 216 -14.54 -1.55 3.52
N ALA A 217 -14.31 -0.27 3.20
CA ALA A 217 -14.59 0.80 4.15
C ALA A 217 -16.11 0.95 4.32
N LEU A 218 -16.59 0.96 5.56
CA LEU A 218 -17.98 1.25 5.87
C LEU A 218 -18.10 2.74 6.20
N ALA A 219 -18.66 3.49 5.25
CA ALA A 219 -18.96 4.90 5.38
C ALA A 219 -20.49 5.06 5.28
N SER A 220 -21.16 4.94 6.42
CA SER A 220 -22.58 5.27 6.63
C SER A 220 -22.77 5.55 8.13
N SER A 221 -23.84 6.26 8.46
CA SER A 221 -24.21 6.45 9.86
C SER A 221 -24.74 5.14 10.45
N VAL A 222 -24.60 4.95 11.77
CA VAL A 222 -24.96 3.68 12.43
C VAL A 222 -26.45 3.39 12.32
N GLU A 223 -27.29 4.42 12.23
CA GLU A 223 -28.74 4.33 12.07
C GLU A 223 -29.13 3.62 10.77
N GLN A 224 -28.25 3.64 9.77
CA GLN A 224 -28.48 2.97 8.48
C GLN A 224 -27.97 1.53 8.46
N PHE A 225 -27.29 1.05 9.51
CA PHE A 225 -26.63 -0.25 9.47
C PHE A 225 -27.62 -1.39 9.43
N GLU A 226 -28.71 -1.34 10.19
CA GLU A 226 -29.74 -2.39 10.18
C GLU A 226 -30.30 -2.58 8.76
N ALA A 227 -30.67 -1.49 8.08
CA ALA A 227 -31.20 -1.54 6.73
C ALA A 227 -30.16 -2.00 5.68
N ARG A 228 -28.88 -1.70 5.90
CA ARG A 228 -27.80 -1.95 4.93
C ARG A 228 -27.10 -3.30 5.11
N LEU A 229 -26.90 -3.71 6.35
CA LEU A 229 -26.12 -4.87 6.77
C LEU A 229 -26.99 -5.99 7.35
N GLY A 230 -28.24 -5.68 7.70
CA GLY A 230 -29.12 -6.58 8.42
C GLY A 230 -28.80 -6.67 9.92
N PRO A 231 -29.37 -7.67 10.60
CA PRO A 231 -29.24 -7.85 12.04
C PRO A 231 -27.79 -8.10 12.47
N VAL A 232 -27.38 -7.52 13.60
CA VAL A 232 -26.02 -7.66 14.14
C VAL A 232 -25.62 -9.12 14.40
N GLN A 233 -26.56 -10.01 14.67
CA GLN A 233 -26.32 -11.43 14.95
C GLN A 233 -25.77 -12.21 13.75
N HIS A 234 -25.93 -11.68 12.54
CA HIS A 234 -25.34 -12.22 11.31
C HIS A 234 -23.85 -11.85 11.14
N TRP A 235 -23.30 -11.08 12.08
CA TRP A 235 -21.94 -10.57 12.01
C TRP A 235 -21.08 -11.04 13.18
N GLN A 236 -19.86 -11.43 12.85
CA GLN A 236 -18.77 -11.55 13.81
C GLN A 236 -18.07 -10.19 13.88
N VAL A 237 -17.96 -9.64 15.09
CA VAL A 237 -17.41 -8.31 15.32
C VAL A 237 -16.16 -8.41 16.17
N GLU A 238 -15.08 -7.79 15.71
CA GLU A 238 -13.78 -7.81 16.36
C GLU A 238 -13.18 -6.41 16.36
N TRP A 239 -12.23 -6.15 17.25
CA TRP A 239 -11.43 -4.94 17.13
C TRP A 239 -10.65 -4.92 15.83
N LYS A 240 -10.54 -3.73 15.25
CA LYS A 240 -9.63 -3.46 14.17
C LYS A 240 -8.26 -3.12 14.74
N TRP A 241 -7.45 -4.15 14.95
CA TRP A 241 -6.09 -4.02 15.47
C TRP A 241 -5.20 -3.09 14.63
N ASP A 242 -4.31 -2.36 15.31
CA ASP A 242 -3.26 -1.52 14.71
C ASP A 242 -1.90 -2.24 14.84
N GLY A 243 -1.65 -3.17 13.91
CA GLY A 243 -0.47 -4.04 13.95
C GLY A 243 0.07 -4.36 12.55
N ILE A 244 0.67 -5.54 12.43
CA ILE A 244 1.11 -6.10 11.15
C ILE A 244 0.27 -7.34 10.85
N ARG A 245 -0.70 -7.21 9.94
CA ARG A 245 -1.43 -8.36 9.44
C ARG A 245 -0.47 -9.39 8.82
N ALA A 246 -0.54 -10.62 9.31
CA ALA A 246 0.29 -11.71 8.86
C ALA A 246 -0.47 -13.03 8.77
N GLN A 247 -0.06 -13.86 7.81
CA GLN A 247 -0.40 -15.29 7.81
C GLN A 247 0.75 -16.07 8.43
N VAL A 248 0.44 -16.87 9.45
CA VAL A 248 1.35 -17.83 10.07
C VAL A 248 1.04 -19.22 9.51
N ILE A 249 2.03 -19.82 8.88
CA ILE A 249 1.91 -21.08 8.13
C ILE A 249 2.79 -22.11 8.81
N LYS A 250 2.21 -23.25 9.19
CA LYS A 250 2.93 -24.40 9.76
C LYS A 250 2.76 -25.60 8.83
N ARG A 251 3.84 -26.02 8.17
CA ARG A 251 3.89 -27.17 7.26
C ARG A 251 5.27 -27.80 7.29
N ASP A 252 5.38 -29.11 7.08
CA ASP A 252 6.65 -29.86 6.98
C ASP A 252 7.63 -29.57 8.14
N GLY A 253 7.13 -29.47 9.37
CA GLY A 253 7.95 -29.17 10.54
C GLY A 253 8.45 -27.72 10.62
N ARG A 254 8.10 -26.85 9.68
CA ARG A 254 8.59 -25.47 9.57
C ARG A 254 7.47 -24.44 9.72
N LEU A 255 7.85 -23.23 10.15
CA LEU A 255 6.94 -22.10 10.31
C LEU A 255 7.37 -20.93 9.44
N TRP A 256 6.40 -20.35 8.72
CA TRP A 256 6.60 -19.15 7.92
C TRP A 256 5.62 -18.06 8.35
N ILE A 257 6.10 -16.83 8.38
CA ILE A 257 5.28 -15.66 8.69
C ILE A 257 5.33 -14.74 7.48
N TRP A 258 4.19 -14.53 6.85
CA TRP A 258 4.09 -13.63 5.70
C TRP A 258 3.24 -12.43 6.01
N SER A 259 3.75 -11.25 5.70
CA SER A 259 2.97 -10.03 5.81
C SER A 259 1.93 -9.94 4.70
N ARG A 260 0.91 -9.10 4.89
CA ARG A 260 -0.03 -8.72 3.83
C ARG A 260 0.66 -8.21 2.55
N GLY A 261 1.85 -7.63 2.67
CA GLY A 261 2.66 -7.15 1.54
C GLY A 261 3.35 -8.26 0.76
N GLU A 262 3.09 -9.53 1.08
CA GLU A 262 3.77 -10.71 0.53
C GLU A 262 5.28 -10.69 0.81
N GLU A 263 5.66 -10.20 1.99
CA GLU A 263 7.03 -10.24 2.48
C GLU A 263 7.18 -11.35 3.52
N LEU A 264 8.18 -12.21 3.36
CA LEU A 264 8.54 -13.21 4.37
C LEU A 264 9.21 -12.50 5.56
N MET A 265 8.59 -12.61 6.74
CA MET A 265 8.98 -11.90 7.96
C MET A 265 9.35 -12.84 9.12
N THR A 266 9.49 -14.15 8.90
CA THR A 266 9.79 -15.13 9.96
C THR A 266 10.94 -14.67 10.87
N GLU A 267 12.06 -14.28 10.28
CA GLU A 267 13.27 -13.85 11.02
C GLU A 267 13.09 -12.54 11.82
N ARG A 268 12.01 -11.78 11.58
CA ARG A 268 11.71 -10.52 12.30
C ARG A 268 10.90 -10.74 13.58
N PHE A 269 10.40 -11.96 13.80
CA PHE A 269 9.59 -12.32 14.97
C PHE A 269 10.04 -13.63 15.59
N PRO A 270 11.33 -13.76 16.01
CA PRO A 270 11.88 -15.00 16.55
C PRO A 270 11.15 -15.48 17.81
N GLU A 271 10.47 -14.61 18.56
CA GLU A 271 9.65 -15.06 19.70
C GLU A 271 8.45 -15.95 19.29
N LEU A 272 8.01 -15.85 18.04
CA LEU A 272 6.94 -16.67 17.48
C LEU A 272 7.44 -18.07 17.07
N ASP A 273 8.76 -18.31 17.07
CA ASP A 273 9.34 -19.64 16.80
C ASP A 273 8.88 -20.69 17.83
N SER A 274 8.51 -20.26 19.03
CA SER A 274 7.86 -21.12 20.03
C SER A 274 6.61 -21.83 19.49
N LEU A 275 5.93 -21.27 18.50
CA LEU A 275 4.76 -21.87 17.85
C LEU A 275 5.13 -23.07 16.97
N ILE A 276 6.41 -23.23 16.57
CA ILE A 276 6.86 -24.38 15.77
C ILE A 276 6.58 -25.70 16.49
N LEU A 277 6.76 -25.73 17.81
CA LEU A 277 6.56 -26.95 18.61
C LEU A 277 5.11 -27.11 19.08
N SER A 278 4.36 -26.01 19.21
CA SER A 278 2.99 -26.02 19.74
C SER A 278 1.91 -26.19 18.67
N LEU A 279 2.18 -25.79 17.41
CA LEU A 279 1.19 -25.88 16.33
C LEU A 279 1.39 -27.16 15.50
N PRO A 280 0.30 -27.85 15.11
CA PRO A 280 0.36 -28.98 14.21
C PRO A 280 0.69 -28.55 12.77
N ASP A 281 1.24 -29.47 11.98
CA ASP A 281 1.46 -29.26 10.54
C ASP A 281 0.15 -29.22 9.74
N GLY A 282 0.19 -28.53 8.60
CA GLY A 282 -0.96 -28.34 7.73
C GLY A 282 -1.91 -27.28 8.26
N LEU A 283 -1.37 -26.18 8.79
CA LEU A 283 -2.13 -25.11 9.43
C LEU A 283 -1.77 -23.74 8.83
N VAL A 284 -2.77 -22.92 8.53
CA VAL A 284 -2.58 -21.51 8.21
C VAL A 284 -3.53 -20.63 9.00
N ILE A 285 -2.98 -19.72 9.80
CA ILE A 285 -3.72 -18.75 10.61
C ILE A 285 -3.54 -17.35 10.01
N ASP A 286 -4.62 -16.60 9.86
CA ASP A 286 -4.59 -15.16 9.54
C ASP A 286 -4.83 -14.36 10.83
N GLY A 287 -3.94 -13.41 11.09
CA GLY A 287 -3.93 -12.67 12.34
C GLY A 287 -3.22 -11.33 12.24
N GLU A 288 -3.20 -10.61 13.34
CA GLU A 288 -2.44 -9.36 13.48
C GLU A 288 -1.30 -9.58 14.48
N ILE A 289 -0.07 -9.32 14.06
CA ILE A 289 1.08 -9.25 14.98
C ILE A 289 1.05 -7.89 15.65
N VAL A 290 0.97 -7.87 16.97
CA VAL A 290 0.89 -6.65 17.77
C VAL A 290 1.99 -6.60 18.82
N ALA A 291 2.47 -5.40 19.14
CA ALA A 291 3.31 -5.19 20.31
C ALA A 291 2.44 -5.35 21.57
N TRP A 292 2.90 -6.13 22.55
CA TRP A 292 2.07 -6.61 23.65
C TRP A 292 2.82 -6.64 24.97
N LYS A 293 2.44 -5.78 25.93
CA LYS A 293 3.02 -5.77 27.28
C LYS A 293 1.98 -6.19 28.29
N SER A 294 2.07 -7.44 28.74
CA SER A 294 1.17 -7.98 29.78
C SER A 294 1.12 -7.07 30.99
N ALA A 295 -0.08 -6.83 31.52
CA ALA A 295 -0.25 -6.10 32.76
C ALA A 295 0.43 -6.87 33.92
N PRO A 296 0.98 -6.17 34.94
CA PRO A 296 1.52 -6.83 36.13
C PRO A 296 0.48 -7.75 36.78
N THR A 297 0.91 -8.94 37.21
CA THR A 297 0.09 -9.89 37.97
C THR A 297 -0.50 -9.22 39.22
N GLY A 298 -1.83 -9.24 39.35
CA GLY A 298 -2.56 -8.64 40.48
C GLY A 298 -3.30 -7.34 40.18
N SER A 299 -3.26 -6.84 38.93
CA SER A 299 -4.14 -5.73 38.54
C SER A 299 -5.55 -6.23 38.20
N GLU A 300 -6.59 -5.55 38.68
CA GLU A 300 -8.01 -5.78 38.30
C GLU A 300 -8.27 -5.55 36.80
N LYS A 301 -7.24 -5.09 36.08
CA LYS A 301 -7.21 -4.71 34.65
C LYS A 301 -6.61 -5.80 33.76
N ALA A 302 -6.79 -7.08 34.11
CA ALA A 302 -6.35 -8.21 33.27
C ALA A 302 -6.95 -8.22 31.85
N PHE A 303 -7.98 -7.40 31.59
CA PHE A 303 -8.67 -7.24 30.31
C PHE A 303 -8.47 -5.88 29.62
N GLU A 304 -7.63 -4.97 30.17
CA GLU A 304 -7.17 -3.84 29.34
C GLU A 304 -6.25 -4.40 28.24
N PRO A 305 -6.48 -4.10 26.95
CA PRO A 305 -5.62 -4.56 25.89
C PRO A 305 -4.19 -4.13 26.19
N ALA A 306 -3.33 -5.09 26.47
CA ALA A 306 -1.89 -4.92 26.62
C ALA A 306 -1.22 -4.48 25.30
N VAL A 307 -2.01 -4.25 24.25
CA VAL A 307 -1.59 -3.79 22.94
C VAL A 307 -0.91 -2.43 23.07
N GLN A 308 0.25 -2.31 22.44
CA GLN A 308 1.03 -1.09 22.42
C GLN A 308 0.90 -0.40 21.06
N PRO A 309 1.12 0.92 20.96
CA PRO A 309 1.01 1.65 19.70
C PRO A 309 1.88 1.05 18.58
N PHE A 310 1.33 0.98 17.36
CA PHE A 310 2.02 0.44 16.17
C PHE A 310 3.41 1.07 15.92
N ALA A 311 3.61 2.33 16.32
CA ALA A 311 4.89 3.03 16.21
C ALA A 311 6.07 2.26 16.85
N LEU A 312 5.81 1.46 17.90
CA LEU A 312 6.85 0.61 18.51
C LEU A 312 7.24 -0.56 17.59
N LEU A 313 6.30 -1.16 16.87
CA LEU A 313 6.58 -2.22 15.89
C LEU A 313 7.44 -1.71 14.73
N GLN A 314 7.25 -0.45 14.31
CA GLN A 314 8.05 0.14 13.24
C GLN A 314 9.55 0.16 13.57
N GLN A 315 9.91 0.28 14.84
CA GLN A 315 11.31 0.23 15.30
C GLN A 315 11.96 -1.14 15.07
N ARG A 316 11.16 -2.21 14.99
CA ARG A 316 11.60 -3.58 14.72
C ARG A 316 11.74 -3.86 13.23
N ILE A 317 10.70 -3.57 12.45
CA ILE A 317 10.63 -3.97 11.03
C ILE A 317 11.80 -3.39 10.23
N ALA A 318 12.26 -2.18 10.56
CA ALA A 318 13.34 -1.51 9.86
C ALA A 318 14.75 -2.09 10.14
N ARG A 319 14.90 -2.95 11.15
CA ARG A 319 16.21 -3.51 11.54
C ARG A 319 16.46 -4.85 10.86
N LYS A 320 17.69 -5.05 10.40
CA LYS A 320 18.15 -6.33 9.82
C LYS A 320 18.50 -7.37 10.89
N THR A 321 18.93 -6.91 12.06
CA THR A 321 19.32 -7.76 13.19
C THR A 321 18.58 -7.27 14.42
N LEU A 322 17.88 -8.18 15.10
CA LEU A 322 17.17 -7.88 16.34
C LEU A 322 18.06 -8.29 17.51
N ASP A 323 18.45 -7.32 18.32
CA ASP A 323 19.15 -7.60 19.57
C ASP A 323 18.18 -8.06 20.66
N ARG A 324 18.70 -8.64 21.74
CA ARG A 324 17.86 -9.11 22.86
C ARG A 324 17.04 -7.97 23.49
N LYS A 325 17.61 -6.77 23.54
CA LYS A 325 16.98 -5.60 24.17
C LYS A 325 15.71 -5.19 23.44
N ILE A 326 15.70 -5.12 22.11
CA ILE A 326 14.50 -4.73 21.35
C ILE A 326 13.37 -5.77 21.47
N LEU A 327 13.70 -7.05 21.62
CA LEU A 327 12.73 -8.12 21.85
C LEU A 327 12.09 -8.02 23.24
N GLU A 328 12.86 -7.61 24.25
CA GLU A 328 12.38 -7.34 25.62
C GLU A 328 11.59 -6.02 25.71
N ASP A 329 12.02 -4.98 24.99
CA ASP A 329 11.38 -3.66 25.00
C ASP A 329 10.05 -3.63 24.23
N VAL A 330 9.96 -4.40 23.14
CA VAL A 330 8.80 -4.48 22.24
C VAL A 330 8.44 -5.96 21.96
N PRO A 331 7.99 -6.72 22.98
CA PRO A 331 7.52 -8.09 22.81
C PRO A 331 6.29 -8.12 21.92
N VAL A 332 6.13 -9.18 21.11
CA VAL A 332 4.93 -9.36 20.27
C VAL A 332 4.15 -10.63 20.61
N VAL A 333 2.89 -10.62 20.16
CA VAL A 333 1.99 -11.77 20.09
C VAL A 333 1.26 -11.75 18.75
N LEU A 334 0.74 -12.90 18.32
CA LEU A 334 -0.22 -13.01 17.23
C LEU A 334 -1.65 -12.97 17.79
N LEU A 335 -2.44 -11.99 17.37
CA LEU A 335 -3.89 -11.96 17.56
C LEU A 335 -4.56 -12.63 16.34
N ALA A 336 -4.84 -13.92 16.47
CA ALA A 336 -5.45 -14.74 15.42
C ALA A 336 -6.94 -14.42 15.26
N PHE A 337 -7.37 -14.21 14.01
CA PHE A 337 -8.77 -13.86 13.72
C PHE A 337 -9.40 -14.68 12.59
N ASP A 338 -8.64 -15.54 11.89
CA ASP A 338 -9.17 -16.52 10.93
C ASP A 338 -8.26 -17.74 10.78
N LEU A 339 -8.83 -18.82 10.24
CA LEU A 339 -8.17 -20.09 9.94
C LEU A 339 -8.39 -20.42 8.46
N LEU A 340 -7.31 -20.53 7.69
CA LEU A 340 -7.35 -20.71 6.24
C LEU A 340 -7.06 -22.15 5.81
N GLU A 341 -6.38 -22.90 6.67
CA GLU A 341 -6.02 -24.30 6.43
C GLU A 341 -5.88 -25.03 7.75
N TRP A 342 -6.31 -26.30 7.74
CA TRP A 342 -6.28 -27.19 8.89
C TRP A 342 -6.09 -28.63 8.44
N GLN A 343 -5.16 -29.35 9.06
CA GLN A 343 -4.75 -30.71 8.70
C GLN A 343 -4.40 -30.88 7.21
N GLY A 344 -3.86 -29.84 6.59
CA GLY A 344 -3.51 -29.87 5.17
C GLY A 344 -4.73 -29.83 4.24
N GLU A 345 -5.89 -29.35 4.71
CA GLU A 345 -7.02 -29.02 3.86
C GLU A 345 -7.19 -27.49 3.73
N ASP A 346 -7.65 -27.02 2.57
CA ASP A 346 -7.99 -25.60 2.34
C ASP A 346 -9.37 -25.30 2.95
N TRP A 347 -9.40 -24.51 4.03
CA TRP A 347 -10.61 -24.18 4.78
C TRP A 347 -11.30 -22.90 4.30
N ARG A 348 -10.76 -22.20 3.29
CA ARG A 348 -11.29 -20.92 2.82
C ARG A 348 -12.70 -21.00 2.22
N ASN A 349 -13.12 -22.19 1.77
CA ASN A 349 -14.46 -22.44 1.24
C ASN A 349 -15.50 -22.78 2.32
N ARG A 350 -15.13 -22.78 3.61
CA ARG A 350 -16.06 -22.89 4.75
C ARG A 350 -16.49 -21.51 5.23
N SER A 351 -17.61 -21.41 5.95
CA SER A 351 -18.12 -20.14 6.46
C SER A 351 -17.21 -19.53 7.53
N GLN A 352 -17.30 -18.21 7.73
CA GLN A 352 -16.53 -17.48 8.76
C GLN A 352 -16.76 -18.07 10.15
N ALA A 353 -18.00 -18.46 10.46
CA ALA A 353 -18.36 -19.07 11.73
C ALA A 353 -17.66 -20.43 11.95
N GLU A 354 -17.65 -21.30 10.94
CA GLU A 354 -16.97 -22.60 11.03
C GLU A 354 -15.45 -22.44 11.19
N ARG A 355 -14.84 -21.54 10.39
CA ARG A 355 -13.40 -21.26 10.49
C ARG A 355 -13.04 -20.67 11.85
N ARG A 356 -13.88 -19.79 12.40
CA ARG A 356 -13.70 -19.21 13.73
C ARG A 356 -13.79 -20.27 14.83
N ALA A 357 -14.80 -21.13 14.81
CA ALA A 357 -14.95 -22.19 15.82
C ALA A 357 -13.75 -23.15 15.81
N GLN A 358 -13.27 -23.53 14.62
CA GLN A 358 -12.06 -24.35 14.51
C GLN A 358 -10.80 -23.61 14.99
N LEU A 359 -10.67 -22.30 14.69
CA LEU A 359 -9.56 -21.49 15.21
C LEU A 359 -9.56 -21.45 16.74
N GLU A 360 -10.73 -21.30 17.37
CA GLU A 360 -10.86 -21.28 18.82
C GLU A 360 -10.38 -22.58 19.46
N TRP A 361 -10.72 -23.71 18.86
CA TRP A 361 -10.21 -25.01 19.26
C TRP A 361 -8.68 -25.10 19.11
N VAL A 362 -8.13 -24.69 17.96
CA VAL A 362 -6.68 -24.73 17.69
C VAL A 362 -5.89 -23.88 18.69
N VAL A 363 -6.36 -22.66 18.98
CA VAL A 363 -5.68 -21.77 19.94
C VAL A 363 -5.77 -22.32 21.36
N SER A 364 -6.91 -22.90 21.75
CA SER A 364 -7.08 -23.52 23.06
C SER A 364 -6.18 -24.74 23.25
N ASP A 365 -6.05 -25.59 22.24
CA ASP A 365 -5.21 -26.81 22.30
C ASP A 365 -3.72 -26.47 22.31
N CYS A 366 -3.30 -25.46 21.53
CA CYS A 366 -1.93 -24.97 21.47
C CYS A 366 -1.44 -24.36 22.80
N ALA A 367 -2.34 -23.67 23.53
CA ALA A 367 -2.08 -23.05 24.83
C ALA A 367 -0.77 -22.24 24.93
N ASN A 368 -0.35 -21.59 23.83
CA ASN A 368 0.90 -20.85 23.75
C ASN A 368 0.72 -19.36 24.08
N PRO A 369 1.54 -18.75 24.96
CA PRO A 369 1.40 -17.35 25.38
C PRO A 369 1.68 -16.33 24.27
N ARG A 370 2.15 -16.75 23.09
CA ARG A 370 2.38 -15.90 21.92
C ARG A 370 1.23 -15.93 20.92
N LEU A 371 0.23 -16.78 21.12
CA LEU A 371 -0.93 -16.93 20.25
C LEU A 371 -2.19 -16.66 21.06
N HIS A 372 -2.89 -15.58 20.71
CA HIS A 372 -4.17 -15.25 21.32
C HIS A 372 -5.25 -15.16 20.25
N LEU A 373 -6.49 -15.45 20.63
CA LEU A 373 -7.64 -15.13 19.79
C LEU A 373 -7.89 -13.65 19.84
N SER A 374 -8.16 -13.06 18.68
CA SER A 374 -8.85 -11.78 18.61
C SER A 374 -10.24 -11.96 19.27
N PRO A 375 -10.57 -11.15 20.29
CA PRO A 375 -11.81 -11.23 21.04
C PRO A 375 -13.00 -10.83 20.17
N LEU A 376 -14.10 -11.56 20.37
CA LEU A 376 -15.38 -11.23 19.76
C LEU A 376 -16.09 -10.19 20.64
N LEU A 377 -16.55 -9.12 20.00
CA LEU A 377 -17.43 -8.13 20.62
C LEU A 377 -18.87 -8.56 20.41
N SER A 378 -19.69 -8.31 21.43
CA SER A 378 -21.11 -8.63 21.42
C SER A 378 -21.92 -7.39 21.78
N GLY A 379 -23.13 -7.30 21.22
CA GLY A 379 -24.10 -6.25 21.45
C GLY A 379 -25.41 -6.65 20.78
N ASP A 380 -26.54 -6.26 21.38
CA ASP A 380 -27.86 -6.61 20.86
C ASP A 380 -28.22 -5.79 19.61
N THR A 381 -27.61 -4.61 19.48
CA THR A 381 -27.81 -3.65 18.40
C THR A 381 -26.50 -3.08 17.85
N TRP A 382 -26.56 -2.49 16.65
CA TRP A 382 -25.44 -1.72 16.09
C TRP A 382 -25.03 -0.52 16.95
N LEU A 383 -25.95 0.06 17.71
CA LEU A 383 -25.66 1.17 18.64
C LEU A 383 -24.80 0.71 19.82
N ASP A 384 -24.97 -0.51 20.31
CA ASP A 384 -24.13 -1.05 21.38
C ASP A 384 -22.68 -1.19 20.93
N LEU A 385 -22.48 -1.67 19.70
CA LEU A 385 -21.16 -1.76 19.08
C LEU A 385 -20.60 -0.38 18.74
N ALA A 386 -21.43 0.61 18.40
CA ALA A 386 -20.98 1.99 18.19
C ALA A 386 -20.38 2.58 19.47
N ARG A 387 -21.04 2.38 20.61
CA ARG A 387 -20.55 2.81 21.93
C ARG A 387 -19.24 2.11 22.29
N GLN A 388 -19.11 0.81 22.03
CA GLN A 388 -17.84 0.11 22.21
C GLN A 388 -16.75 0.68 21.29
N ARG A 389 -17.06 0.96 20.01
CA ARG A 389 -16.11 1.54 19.04
C ARG A 389 -15.50 2.86 19.53
N GLU A 390 -16.19 3.66 20.34
CA GLU A 390 -15.64 4.91 20.90
C GLU A 390 -14.40 4.68 21.78
N ALA A 391 -14.31 3.52 22.44
CA ALA A 391 -13.14 3.14 23.23
C ALA A 391 -11.89 2.83 22.37
N SER A 392 -12.02 2.72 21.04
CA SER A 392 -10.92 2.29 20.15
C SER A 392 -9.64 3.10 20.37
N ARG A 393 -9.76 4.42 20.57
CA ARG A 393 -8.62 5.32 20.78
C ARG A 393 -7.89 5.02 22.09
N ALA A 394 -8.62 4.87 23.18
CA ALA A 394 -8.07 4.53 24.50
C ALA A 394 -7.41 3.13 24.50
N LEU A 395 -7.97 2.21 23.72
CA LEU A 395 -7.45 0.85 23.55
C LEU A 395 -6.32 0.74 22.51
N GLY A 396 -5.96 1.83 21.83
CA GLY A 396 -4.92 1.81 20.79
C GLY A 396 -5.27 1.01 19.54
N VAL A 397 -6.56 0.86 19.21
CA VAL A 397 -7.05 0.16 18.02
C VAL A 397 -7.75 1.14 17.04
N GLU A 398 -7.94 0.73 15.79
CA GLU A 398 -8.41 1.64 14.72
C GLU A 398 -9.95 1.73 14.57
N GLY A 399 -10.71 0.94 15.32
CA GLY A 399 -12.17 0.77 15.14
C GLY A 399 -12.58 -0.70 15.23
N LEU A 400 -13.59 -1.09 14.45
CA LEU A 400 -14.11 -2.45 14.39
C LEU A 400 -13.95 -3.09 13.00
N MET A 401 -13.80 -4.41 12.99
CA MET A 401 -13.94 -5.27 11.81
C MET A 401 -15.27 -6.01 11.91
N LEU A 402 -16.10 -5.91 10.89
CA LEU A 402 -17.37 -6.62 10.79
C LEU A 402 -17.24 -7.69 9.71
N LYS A 403 -17.41 -8.96 10.08
CA LYS A 403 -17.29 -10.11 9.16
C LYS A 403 -18.63 -10.83 9.12
N ALA A 404 -19.24 -10.95 7.94
CA ALA A 404 -20.47 -11.73 7.82
C ALA A 404 -20.19 -13.19 8.20
N ARG A 405 -21.03 -13.79 9.05
CA ARG A 405 -20.79 -15.12 9.65
C ARG A 405 -20.81 -16.25 8.62
N ASP A 406 -21.54 -16.08 7.53
CA ASP A 406 -21.65 -17.00 6.40
C ASP A 406 -20.57 -16.74 5.32
N ALA A 407 -19.72 -15.72 5.48
CA ALA A 407 -18.72 -15.36 4.49
C ALA A 407 -17.66 -16.45 4.30
N LEU A 408 -17.36 -16.79 3.06
CA LEU A 408 -16.17 -17.54 2.69
C LEU A 408 -14.95 -16.60 2.72
N TYR A 409 -13.75 -17.17 2.70
CA TYR A 409 -12.53 -16.38 2.64
C TYR A 409 -12.17 -16.06 1.18
N GLY A 410 -12.39 -14.80 0.77
CA GLY A 410 -12.18 -14.33 -0.59
C GLY A 410 -10.75 -13.95 -0.96
N VAL A 411 -10.52 -13.60 -2.23
CA VAL A 411 -9.23 -13.11 -2.73
C VAL A 411 -9.32 -11.61 -3.00
N GLY A 412 -8.51 -10.80 -2.33
CA GLY A 412 -8.56 -9.35 -2.49
C GLY A 412 -9.88 -8.78 -1.94
N ARG A 413 -10.40 -7.73 -2.58
CA ARG A 413 -11.63 -7.05 -2.13
C ARG A 413 -12.82 -7.50 -2.96
N THR A 414 -13.58 -8.47 -2.47
CA THR A 414 -14.73 -9.07 -3.17
C THR A 414 -15.96 -9.12 -2.26
N LYS A 415 -17.16 -8.97 -2.85
CA LYS A 415 -18.45 -9.12 -2.14
C LYS A 415 -19.17 -10.44 -2.41
N GLY A 416 -18.89 -11.10 -3.54
CA GLY A 416 -19.65 -12.26 -4.01
C GLY A 416 -19.46 -13.54 -3.20
N MET A 417 -18.56 -13.56 -2.23
CA MET A 417 -18.27 -14.71 -1.36
C MET A 417 -18.45 -14.34 0.12
N GLY A 418 -19.25 -13.31 0.40
CA GLY A 418 -19.32 -12.65 1.70
C GLY A 418 -18.45 -11.39 1.74
N VAL A 419 -18.58 -10.62 2.83
CA VAL A 419 -17.98 -9.29 2.94
C VAL A 419 -17.38 -9.07 4.32
N TRP A 420 -16.19 -8.45 4.34
CA TRP A 420 -15.62 -7.84 5.52
C TRP A 420 -15.72 -6.32 5.41
N TRP A 421 -16.15 -5.67 6.49
CA TRP A 421 -16.17 -4.23 6.62
C TRP A 421 -15.16 -3.77 7.67
N LYS A 422 -14.50 -2.65 7.39
CA LYS A 422 -13.77 -1.88 8.41
C LYS A 422 -14.62 -0.68 8.78
N TRP A 423 -15.06 -0.64 10.04
CA TRP A 423 -15.79 0.47 10.64
C TRP A 423 -14.83 1.22 11.56
N LYS A 424 -14.03 2.10 10.94
CA LYS A 424 -13.01 2.90 11.64
C LYS A 424 -13.68 3.97 12.50
N VAL A 425 -13.02 4.42 13.56
CA VAL A 425 -13.38 5.68 14.22
C VAL A 425 -13.23 6.86 13.27
N ASP A 426 -14.03 7.91 13.48
CA ASP A 426 -13.94 9.11 12.66
C ASP A 426 -12.57 9.77 12.86
N PRO A 427 -11.93 10.26 11.77
CA PRO A 427 -10.65 10.94 11.89
C PRO A 427 -10.80 12.18 12.79
N PHE A 428 -9.70 12.61 13.39
CA PHE A 428 -9.68 13.98 13.90
C PHE A 428 -9.82 14.94 12.72
N SER A 429 -10.50 16.06 12.91
CA SER A 429 -10.53 17.10 11.88
C SER A 429 -10.35 18.50 12.45
N VAL A 430 -9.79 19.36 11.59
CA VAL A 430 -9.70 20.81 11.81
C VAL A 430 -9.93 21.54 10.49
N ASP A 431 -10.45 22.74 10.56
CA ASP A 431 -10.55 23.66 9.44
C ASP A 431 -9.23 24.43 9.28
N ALA A 432 -8.57 24.23 8.15
CA ALA A 432 -7.23 24.75 7.90
C ALA A 432 -7.15 25.54 6.59
N VAL A 433 -6.23 26.51 6.56
CA VAL A 433 -6.04 27.44 5.46
C VAL A 433 -4.94 26.95 4.53
N LEU A 434 -5.19 26.94 3.22
CA LEU A 434 -4.18 26.63 2.21
C LEU A 434 -3.24 27.83 2.05
N ILE A 435 -1.93 27.62 2.28
CA ILE A 435 -0.92 28.69 2.23
C ILE A 435 0.23 28.43 1.23
N TYR A 436 0.45 27.17 0.84
CA TYR A 436 1.36 26.83 -0.26
C TYR A 436 0.76 25.75 -1.13
N ALA A 437 1.12 25.77 -2.41
CA ALA A 437 0.75 24.75 -3.38
C ALA A 437 1.96 24.37 -4.24
N GLN A 438 2.08 23.09 -4.55
CA GLN A 438 3.12 22.53 -5.40
C GLN A 438 2.49 21.74 -6.56
N ARG A 439 3.15 21.75 -7.72
CA ARG A 439 2.75 20.93 -8.86
C ARG A 439 2.81 19.45 -8.53
N GLY A 440 1.82 18.71 -9.00
CA GLY A 440 1.77 17.26 -8.87
C GLY A 440 2.87 16.57 -9.68
N GLN A 441 2.78 15.25 -9.76
CA GLN A 441 3.69 14.42 -10.57
C GLN A 441 2.88 13.50 -11.50
N GLY A 442 3.50 13.03 -12.58
CA GLY A 442 2.85 12.19 -13.60
C GLY A 442 1.58 12.84 -14.18
N ARG A 443 0.44 12.14 -14.13
CA ARG A 443 -0.85 12.60 -14.70
C ARG A 443 -1.34 13.97 -14.18
N ARG A 444 -0.83 14.44 -13.03
CA ARG A 444 -1.16 15.73 -12.42
C ARG A 444 -0.01 16.74 -12.46
N ALA A 445 1.04 16.50 -13.27
CA ALA A 445 2.21 17.37 -13.35
C ALA A 445 1.88 18.83 -13.70
N SER A 446 0.86 19.03 -14.54
CA SER A 446 0.40 20.35 -14.94
C SER A 446 -0.45 21.07 -13.90
N LEU A 447 -0.88 20.40 -12.82
CA LEU A 447 -1.81 20.92 -11.81
C LEU A 447 -1.12 21.11 -10.46
N TYR A 448 -1.42 22.21 -9.77
CA TYR A 448 -1.15 22.32 -8.34
C TYR A 448 -2.07 21.34 -7.59
N SER A 449 -1.47 20.31 -6.97
CA SER A 449 -2.24 19.24 -6.31
C SER A 449 -1.64 18.77 -4.97
N ASP A 450 -0.47 19.29 -4.61
CA ASP A 450 0.18 19.06 -3.33
C ASP A 450 0.10 20.34 -2.50
N TYR A 451 -0.67 20.34 -1.41
CA TYR A 451 -1.00 21.56 -0.67
C TYR A 451 -0.41 21.54 0.74
N THR A 452 0.01 22.71 1.21
CA THR A 452 0.43 22.93 2.60
C THR A 452 -0.60 23.79 3.30
N PHE A 453 -0.98 23.35 4.50
CA PHE A 453 -2.05 23.94 5.29
C PHE A 453 -1.55 24.48 6.62
N ALA A 454 -2.20 25.55 7.06
CA ALA A 454 -1.93 26.25 8.30
C ALA A 454 -3.18 26.46 9.15
N VAL A 455 -2.95 26.67 10.44
CA VAL A 455 -3.93 27.15 11.43
C VAL A 455 -3.43 28.48 12.00
N TRP A 456 -4.29 29.23 12.67
CA TRP A 456 -3.90 30.43 13.40
C TRP A 456 -3.08 30.08 14.64
N ASP A 457 -2.03 30.84 14.95
CA ASP A 457 -1.23 30.67 16.18
C ASP A 457 -1.85 31.28 17.45
N GLY A 458 -2.80 32.21 17.29
CA GLY A 458 -3.54 32.86 18.35
C GLY A 458 -5.06 32.68 18.23
N PRO A 459 -5.82 33.06 19.27
CA PRO A 459 -7.27 33.03 19.25
C PRO A 459 -7.86 34.07 18.26
N PRO A 460 -9.15 33.95 17.87
CA PRO A 460 -9.75 34.82 16.87
C PRO A 460 -9.76 36.32 17.21
N ASP A 461 -9.71 36.66 18.50
CA ASP A 461 -9.72 38.00 19.06
C ASP A 461 -8.32 38.61 19.25
N ALA A 462 -7.25 37.85 18.98
CA ALA A 462 -5.89 38.36 19.06
C ALA A 462 -5.63 39.44 17.99
N SER A 463 -5.08 40.58 18.41
CA SER A 463 -4.74 41.70 17.53
C SER A 463 -3.64 41.37 16.52
N GLU A 464 -2.76 40.43 16.87
CA GLU A 464 -1.72 39.89 16.00
C GLU A 464 -1.82 38.35 16.03
N ARG A 465 -2.16 37.76 14.89
CA ARG A 465 -2.12 36.31 14.67
C ARG A 465 -1.52 36.01 13.31
N SER A 466 -0.81 34.89 13.22
CA SER A 466 -0.16 34.43 12.01
C SER A 466 -0.59 33.00 11.67
N LEU A 467 -0.61 32.69 10.37
CA LEU A 467 -0.86 31.33 9.90
C LEU A 467 0.43 30.51 10.04
N VAL A 468 0.35 29.43 10.84
CA VAL A 468 1.47 28.52 11.07
C VAL A 468 1.22 27.18 10.36
N PRO A 469 2.11 26.77 9.44
CA PRO A 469 1.98 25.49 8.76
C PRO A 469 2.04 24.31 9.74
N PHE A 470 1.14 23.35 9.58
CA PHE A 470 1.13 22.12 10.39
C PHE A 470 0.97 20.84 9.58
N ALA A 471 0.44 20.90 8.35
CA ALA A 471 0.15 19.71 7.55
C ALA A 471 0.42 19.93 6.05
N LYS A 472 0.74 18.84 5.35
CA LYS A 472 0.69 18.75 3.89
C LYS A 472 -0.29 17.67 3.48
N ALA A 473 -1.19 17.95 2.56
CA ALA A 473 -2.13 16.96 2.04
C ALA A 473 -2.23 17.02 0.50
N TYR A 474 -2.38 15.85 -0.10
CA TYR A 474 -2.36 15.61 -1.56
C TYR A 474 -3.54 14.74 -2.04
N SER A 475 -4.48 14.45 -1.14
CA SER A 475 -5.62 13.55 -1.41
C SER A 475 -6.88 14.02 -0.70
N GLY A 476 -8.04 13.73 -1.28
CA GLY A 476 -9.35 14.06 -0.70
C GLY A 476 -10.26 14.87 -1.62
N LEU A 477 -9.70 15.47 -2.66
CA LEU A 477 -10.45 16.22 -3.67
C LEU A 477 -10.73 15.37 -4.91
N SER A 478 -11.88 15.61 -5.52
CA SER A 478 -12.21 15.14 -6.87
C SER A 478 -11.36 15.86 -7.92
N ASP A 479 -11.27 15.29 -9.13
CA ASP A 479 -10.51 15.92 -10.22
C ASP A 479 -11.09 17.30 -10.59
N ASP A 480 -12.39 17.50 -10.47
CA ASP A 480 -13.05 18.79 -10.73
C ASP A 480 -12.71 19.84 -9.66
N GLU A 481 -12.66 19.44 -8.39
CA GLU A 481 -12.21 20.32 -7.30
C GLU A 481 -10.74 20.67 -7.46
N ILE A 482 -9.88 19.72 -7.85
CA ILE A 482 -8.46 20.00 -8.09
C ILE A 482 -8.29 21.07 -9.18
N ARG A 483 -9.04 21.00 -10.28
CA ARG A 483 -8.98 22.03 -11.34
C ARG A 483 -9.44 23.41 -10.84
N GLN A 484 -10.47 23.45 -10.00
CA GLN A 484 -10.92 24.71 -9.38
C GLN A 484 -9.84 25.29 -8.47
N VAL A 485 -9.24 24.48 -7.60
CA VAL A 485 -8.16 24.91 -6.70
C VAL A 485 -6.94 25.38 -7.49
N ASP A 486 -6.52 24.64 -8.53
CA ASP A 486 -5.41 25.03 -9.41
C ASP A 486 -5.64 26.41 -10.05
N SER A 487 -6.85 26.68 -10.55
CA SER A 487 -7.22 27.98 -11.12
C SER A 487 -7.09 29.12 -10.09
N ILE A 488 -7.51 28.89 -8.84
CA ILE A 488 -7.39 29.88 -7.77
C ILE A 488 -5.92 30.07 -7.40
N VAL A 489 -5.17 28.99 -7.17
CA VAL A 489 -3.74 29.02 -6.84
C VAL A 489 -2.96 29.84 -7.87
N ARG A 490 -3.23 29.67 -9.17
CA ARG A 490 -2.57 30.45 -10.23
C ARG A 490 -2.86 31.94 -10.14
N LYS A 491 -4.08 32.32 -9.76
CA LYS A 491 -4.51 33.72 -9.61
C LYS A 491 -4.01 34.36 -8.32
N THR A 492 -3.79 33.56 -7.27
CA THR A 492 -3.40 34.03 -5.94
C THR A 492 -1.94 33.79 -5.61
N THR A 493 -1.14 33.27 -6.55
CA THR A 493 0.30 33.06 -6.34
C THR A 493 0.99 34.39 -6.03
N VAL A 494 1.71 34.44 -4.91
CA VAL A 494 2.46 35.63 -4.48
C VAL A 494 3.93 35.48 -4.86
N GLU A 495 4.57 34.39 -4.43
CA GLU A 495 5.98 34.09 -4.71
C GLU A 495 6.15 32.63 -5.14
N LYS A 496 7.23 32.37 -5.87
CA LYS A 496 7.62 31.02 -6.30
C LYS A 496 9.00 30.66 -5.77
N PHE A 497 9.10 29.45 -5.22
CA PHE A 497 10.30 28.84 -4.66
C PHE A 497 10.52 27.49 -5.34
N GLY A 498 11.14 27.52 -6.53
CA GLY A 498 11.22 26.35 -7.39
C GLY A 498 9.83 25.80 -7.73
N PRO A 499 9.49 24.54 -7.40
CA PRO A 499 8.19 23.95 -7.72
C PRO A 499 7.06 24.36 -6.76
N VAL A 500 7.37 25.07 -5.67
CA VAL A 500 6.42 25.47 -4.64
C VAL A 500 6.02 26.94 -4.84
N SER A 501 4.72 27.22 -4.79
CA SER A 501 4.16 28.57 -4.84
C SER A 501 3.54 28.93 -3.50
N SER A 502 3.89 30.09 -2.96
CA SER A 502 3.10 30.72 -1.90
C SER A 502 1.87 31.36 -2.51
N VAL A 503 0.75 31.31 -1.78
CA VAL A 503 -0.51 31.88 -2.25
C VAL A 503 -1.08 32.85 -1.23
N GLN A 504 -1.85 33.83 -1.71
CA GLN A 504 -2.70 34.63 -0.85
C GLN A 504 -3.70 33.70 -0.15
N PRO A 505 -3.74 33.67 1.19
CA PRO A 505 -4.64 32.81 1.94
C PRO A 505 -6.09 33.16 1.61
N THR A 506 -6.79 32.26 0.92
CA THR A 506 -8.15 32.48 0.42
C THR A 506 -9.03 31.23 0.53
N LEU A 507 -8.43 30.07 0.81
CA LEU A 507 -9.11 28.78 0.78
C LEU A 507 -9.02 28.08 2.12
N VAL A 508 -10.17 27.62 2.63
CA VAL A 508 -10.28 26.84 3.86
C VAL A 508 -10.78 25.43 3.54
N PHE A 509 -10.17 24.44 4.17
CA PHE A 509 -10.51 23.03 4.02
C PHE A 509 -10.66 22.37 5.37
N GLU A 510 -11.64 21.49 5.50
CA GLU A 510 -11.67 20.57 6.62
C GLU A 510 -10.63 19.47 6.33
N LEU A 511 -9.60 19.39 7.16
CA LEU A 511 -8.57 18.38 7.09
C LEU A 511 -8.82 17.29 8.11
N GLY A 512 -8.91 16.04 7.64
CA GLY A 512 -8.98 14.85 8.47
C GLY A 512 -7.61 14.20 8.63
N PHE A 513 -7.28 13.72 9.83
CA PHE A 513 -6.05 12.98 10.12
C PHE A 513 -6.28 11.87 11.15
N GLU A 514 -5.45 10.82 11.11
CA GLU A 514 -5.64 9.63 11.95
C GLU A 514 -5.01 9.75 13.34
N GLY A 515 -3.99 10.61 13.50
CA GLY A 515 -3.30 10.81 14.77
C GLY A 515 -2.57 12.13 14.81
N ILE A 516 -2.24 12.57 16.03
CA ILE A 516 -1.61 13.85 16.33
C ILE A 516 -0.57 13.64 17.43
N ALA A 517 0.58 14.31 17.32
CA ALA A 517 1.67 14.20 18.28
C ALA A 517 2.47 15.50 18.38
N LEU A 518 3.12 15.72 19.51
CA LEU A 518 4.10 16.80 19.68
C LEU A 518 5.32 16.57 18.80
N SER A 519 5.85 17.65 18.22
CA SER A 519 6.96 17.58 17.28
C SER A 519 7.87 18.80 17.37
N ARG A 520 9.15 18.56 17.67
CA ARG A 520 10.21 19.59 17.64
C ARG A 520 10.62 20.03 16.24
N ARG A 521 10.23 19.29 15.19
CA ARG A 521 10.63 19.54 13.79
C ARG A 521 9.72 20.54 13.06
N HIS A 522 8.48 20.68 13.50
CA HIS A 522 7.46 21.48 12.80
C HIS A 522 7.28 22.81 13.54
N LYS A 523 7.11 23.90 12.80
CA LYS A 523 6.95 25.25 13.38
C LYS A 523 5.73 25.34 14.31
N SER A 524 4.67 24.60 13.99
CA SER A 524 3.47 24.45 14.84
C SER A 524 3.74 23.72 16.17
N GLY A 525 4.88 23.04 16.33
CA GLY A 525 5.09 22.12 17.45
C GLY A 525 4.30 20.81 17.33
N ILE A 526 3.60 20.58 16.21
CA ILE A 526 2.65 19.47 16.03
C ILE A 526 2.96 18.70 14.74
N ALA A 527 2.83 17.37 14.81
CA ALA A 527 2.84 16.49 13.65
C ALA A 527 1.51 15.72 13.57
N VAL A 528 0.94 15.63 12.37
CA VAL A 528 -0.29 14.85 12.10
C VAL A 528 -0.01 13.67 11.18
N ARG A 529 -0.75 12.57 11.36
CA ARG A 529 -0.61 11.33 10.58
C ARG A 529 -1.70 11.22 9.50
N PHE A 530 -1.28 11.01 8.24
CA PHE A 530 -2.15 10.85 7.06
C PHE A 530 -3.21 11.96 6.88
N PRO A 531 -2.81 13.25 6.89
CA PRO A 531 -3.74 14.33 6.60
C PRO A 531 -4.33 14.21 5.19
N ARG A 532 -5.63 14.44 5.08
CA ARG A 532 -6.39 14.45 3.83
C ARG A 532 -7.48 15.52 3.88
N MET A 533 -7.83 16.07 2.74
CA MET A 533 -8.97 16.99 2.63
C MET A 533 -10.27 16.19 2.72
N LEU A 534 -11.13 16.52 3.68
CA LEU A 534 -12.47 15.90 3.79
C LEU A 534 -13.48 16.67 2.95
N ARG A 535 -13.42 18.00 3.01
CA ARG A 535 -14.23 18.89 2.18
C ARG A 535 -13.58 20.27 2.05
N TRP A 536 -13.91 20.96 0.96
CA TRP A 536 -13.66 22.39 0.81
C TRP A 536 -14.73 23.19 1.59
N ARG A 537 -14.31 23.95 2.59
CA ARG A 537 -15.16 24.82 3.41
C ARG A 537 -15.46 26.15 2.72
N LYS A 538 -16.26 26.10 1.65
CA LYS A 538 -16.74 27.30 0.94
C LYS A 538 -17.66 28.17 1.82
N ASP A 539 -18.12 27.61 2.93
CA ASP A 539 -18.94 28.24 3.95
C ASP A 539 -18.13 29.01 5.01
N LYS A 540 -16.80 28.89 5.04
CA LYS A 540 -15.93 29.55 6.03
C LYS A 540 -14.95 30.51 5.37
N SER A 541 -14.75 31.64 6.03
CA SER A 541 -13.65 32.58 5.77
C SER A 541 -12.33 32.10 6.39
N VAL A 542 -11.22 32.70 5.97
CA VAL A 542 -9.88 32.37 6.47
C VAL A 542 -9.77 32.67 7.97
N GLU A 543 -10.47 33.70 8.43
CA GLU A 543 -10.50 34.17 9.81
C GLU A 543 -11.17 33.16 10.76
N GLU A 544 -12.08 32.33 10.24
CA GLU A 544 -12.85 31.29 10.95
C GLU A 544 -12.19 29.90 10.94
N ALA A 545 -10.99 29.81 10.35
CA ALA A 545 -10.18 28.60 10.43
C ALA A 545 -9.74 28.34 11.88
N ASP A 546 -9.43 27.08 12.18
CA ASP A 546 -9.02 26.66 13.50
C ASP A 546 -7.65 27.23 13.91
N SER A 547 -7.36 27.11 15.20
CA SER A 547 -6.14 27.60 15.82
C SER A 547 -5.23 26.47 16.31
N LEU A 548 -4.01 26.82 16.70
CA LEU A 548 -3.08 25.90 17.33
C LEU A 548 -3.62 25.34 18.64
N ALA A 549 -4.41 26.12 19.38
CA ALA A 549 -5.09 25.65 20.58
C ALA A 549 -6.09 24.52 20.26
N THR A 550 -6.83 24.61 19.15
CA THR A 550 -7.70 23.53 18.68
C THR A 550 -6.91 22.23 18.49
N LEU A 551 -5.75 22.30 17.83
CA LEU A 551 -4.88 21.13 17.65
C LEU A 551 -4.31 20.62 18.97
N GLN A 552 -3.97 21.49 19.92
CA GLN A 552 -3.47 21.08 21.23
C GLN A 552 -4.52 20.35 22.05
N ASN A 553 -5.78 20.76 21.98
CA ASN A 553 -6.90 20.07 22.64
C ASN A 553 -7.13 18.65 22.09
N LEU A 554 -6.70 18.36 20.85
CA LEU A 554 -6.77 17.02 20.26
C LEU A 554 -5.63 16.09 20.72
N LEU A 555 -4.60 16.61 21.41
CA LEU A 555 -3.55 15.79 22.02
C LEU A 555 -3.97 15.17 23.36
N SER A 556 -5.01 15.72 24.00
CA SER A 556 -5.50 15.34 25.34
C SER A 556 -6.28 14.03 25.37
#